data_AF-A0A2J6HUD4-F1
#
_entry.id   AF-A0A2J6HUD4-F1
#
_cell.length_a   1.000
_cell.length_b   1.000
_cell.length_c   1.000
_cell.angle_alpha   90.00
_cell.angle_beta   90.00
_cell.angle_gamma   90.00
#
_symmetry.space_group_name_H-M   'P 1'
#
loop_
_entity.id
_entity.type
_entity.pdbx_description
1 polymer ?
#
loop_
_entity_poly.entity_id
_entity_poly.type
_entity_poly.pdbx_seq_one_letter_code
_entity_poly.pdbx_strand_id
1 'polypeptide(L)'
;MKELTSLYNTHFGTEPAKINKLPGAGSNRTYYRLQDNERSVIGAIGEQPEENKAFISYTTSFMEKGLPVPELYIVNDDSTAYLLEDLGVSSLADMLFKEKEYDEKGEVYQYLKMALRDLAKFQTIGHEGLDYSVAFPTDRFDKQAILWDLNYFKYCFLKPADIPFREELLE
;
A
#
# COMPACT_ATOMS: atom_id res chain seq x y z
N MET A 1 2.95 -4.47 -18.54
CA MET A 1 2.69 -3.34 -19.48
C MET A 1 1.47 -3.59 -20.34
N LYS A 2 1.48 -4.59 -21.25
CA LYS A 2 0.29 -4.92 -22.06
C LYS A 2 -0.99 -5.11 -21.22
N GLU A 3 -0.87 -5.80 -20.09
CA GLU A 3 -1.97 -6.01 -19.15
C GLU A 3 -2.58 -4.70 -18.63
N LEU A 4 -1.74 -3.78 -18.12
CA LEU A 4 -2.20 -2.49 -17.59
C LEU A 4 -2.81 -1.61 -18.69
N THR A 5 -2.25 -1.63 -19.91
CA THR A 5 -2.85 -0.95 -21.07
C THR A 5 -4.22 -1.52 -21.41
N SER A 6 -4.37 -2.85 -21.36
CA SER A 6 -5.66 -3.51 -21.58
C SER A 6 -6.69 -3.10 -20.52
N LEU A 7 -6.34 -3.20 -19.23
CA LEU A 7 -7.21 -2.79 -18.13
C LEU A 7 -7.60 -1.31 -18.24
N TYR A 8 -6.65 -0.44 -18.61
CA TYR A 8 -6.91 0.98 -18.78
C TYR A 8 -7.91 1.22 -19.90
N ASN A 9 -7.71 0.60 -21.07
CA ASN A 9 -8.65 0.72 -22.18
C ASN A 9 -10.02 0.11 -21.88
N THR A 10 -10.08 -1.01 -21.16
CA THR A 10 -11.34 -1.62 -20.73
C THR A 10 -12.15 -0.71 -19.82
N HIS A 11 -11.49 -0.03 -18.87
CA HIS A 11 -12.18 0.82 -17.91
C HIS A 11 -12.48 2.23 -18.46
N PHE A 12 -11.56 2.82 -19.24
CA PHE A 12 -11.64 4.21 -19.68
C PHE A 12 -11.99 4.41 -21.16
N GLY A 13 -11.97 3.36 -21.97
CA GLY A 13 -12.29 3.40 -23.41
C GLY A 13 -11.19 4.01 -24.30
N THR A 14 -10.03 4.31 -23.73
CA THR A 14 -8.88 4.91 -24.43
C THR A 14 -7.58 4.23 -23.99
N GLU A 15 -6.51 4.34 -24.79
CA GLU A 15 -5.19 3.94 -24.34
C GLU A 15 -4.49 5.07 -23.56
N PRO A 16 -3.66 4.76 -22.55
CA PRO A 16 -2.87 5.76 -21.86
C PRO A 16 -1.83 6.37 -22.82
N ALA A 17 -1.74 7.69 -22.85
CA ALA A 17 -0.72 8.40 -23.65
C ALA A 17 0.71 8.17 -23.12
N LYS A 18 0.85 7.95 -21.80
CA LYS A 18 2.13 7.74 -21.15
C LYS A 18 2.02 6.71 -20.03
N ILE A 19 3.03 5.86 -19.90
CA ILE A 19 3.16 4.92 -18.78
C ILE A 19 4.56 5.04 -18.20
N ASN A 20 4.66 5.45 -16.93
CA ASN A 20 5.92 5.62 -16.23
C ASN A 20 6.02 4.64 -15.07
N LYS A 21 7.11 3.89 -15.00
CA LYS A 21 7.38 3.04 -13.82
C LYS A 21 7.66 3.93 -12.61
N LEU A 22 6.99 3.66 -11.50
CA LEU A 22 7.27 4.31 -10.23
C LEU A 22 8.43 3.61 -9.51
N PRO A 23 9.19 4.31 -8.64
CA PRO A 23 10.17 3.67 -7.78
C PRO A 23 9.54 2.51 -7.02
N GLY A 24 10.29 1.41 -6.89
CA GLY A 24 9.85 0.27 -6.08
C GLY A 24 9.70 0.66 -4.61
N ALA A 25 8.82 -0.03 -3.91
CA ALA A 25 8.68 0.03 -2.46
C ALA A 25 9.23 -1.28 -1.84
N GLY A 26 9.05 -1.46 -0.53
CA GLY A 26 9.47 -2.67 0.19
C GLY A 26 8.73 -3.97 -0.17
N SER A 27 7.96 -3.99 -1.26
CA SER A 27 7.23 -5.16 -1.77
C SER A 27 7.69 -5.50 -3.19
N ASN A 28 7.50 -6.75 -3.62
CA ASN A 28 7.75 -7.18 -5.00
C ASN A 28 6.74 -6.62 -6.02
N ARG A 29 5.66 -5.96 -5.56
CA ARG A 29 4.71 -5.27 -6.45
C ARG A 29 5.38 -4.14 -7.19
N THR A 30 5.13 -4.09 -8.49
CA THR A 30 5.62 -3.03 -9.37
C THR A 30 4.48 -2.07 -9.71
N TYR A 31 4.71 -0.78 -9.47
CA TYR A 31 3.74 0.27 -9.74
C TYR A 31 4.12 1.09 -10.99
N TYR A 32 3.10 1.53 -11.70
CA TYR A 32 3.19 2.37 -12.89
C TYR A 32 2.17 3.49 -12.80
N ARG A 33 2.56 4.70 -13.19
CA ARG A 33 1.64 5.80 -13.41
C ARG A 33 1.26 5.86 -14.89
N LEU A 34 -0.02 5.64 -15.17
CA LEU A 34 -0.65 5.69 -16.49
C LEU A 34 -1.36 7.04 -16.62
N GLN A 35 -1.12 7.76 -17.70
CA GLN A 35 -1.66 9.12 -17.89
C GLN A 35 -2.17 9.31 -19.30
N ASP A 36 -3.26 10.05 -19.44
CA ASP A 36 -3.70 10.69 -20.67
C ASP A 36 -3.83 12.21 -20.46
N ASN A 37 -4.51 12.92 -21.38
CA ASN A 37 -4.67 14.37 -21.26
C ASN A 37 -5.63 14.80 -20.14
N GLU A 38 -6.42 13.88 -19.60
CA GLU A 38 -7.51 14.16 -18.67
C GLU A 38 -7.26 13.56 -17.28
N ARG A 39 -6.57 12.42 -17.20
CA ARG A 39 -6.49 11.63 -15.96
C ARG A 39 -5.12 11.01 -15.70
N SER A 40 -4.87 10.72 -14.43
CA SER A 40 -3.69 10.02 -13.92
C SER A 40 -4.16 8.85 -13.05
N VAL A 41 -3.59 7.66 -13.27
CA VAL A 41 -4.03 6.40 -12.65
C VAL A 41 -2.79 5.58 -12.26
N ILE A 42 -2.87 4.84 -11.16
CA ILE A 42 -1.81 3.93 -10.74
C ILE A 42 -2.16 2.51 -11.15
N GLY A 43 -1.35 1.90 -11.99
CA GLY A 43 -1.39 0.48 -12.28
C GLY A 43 -0.41 -0.28 -11.40
N ALA A 44 -0.87 -1.38 -10.79
CA ALA A 44 -0.05 -2.28 -10.00
C ALA A 44 0.03 -3.65 -10.68
N ILE A 45 1.20 -4.28 -10.61
CA ILE A 45 1.42 -5.68 -10.98
C ILE A 45 2.09 -6.37 -9.79
N GLY A 46 1.48 -7.45 -9.30
CA GLY A 46 2.00 -8.23 -8.19
C GLY A 46 2.19 -9.70 -8.57
N GLU A 47 3.34 -10.25 -8.21
CA GLU A 47 3.69 -11.66 -8.49
C GLU A 47 3.11 -12.64 -7.45
N GLN A 48 2.52 -12.14 -6.35
CA GLN A 48 1.91 -12.94 -5.29
C GLN A 48 0.37 -12.79 -5.31
N PRO A 49 -0.38 -13.75 -5.88
CA PRO A 49 -1.83 -13.66 -6.00
C PRO A 49 -2.56 -13.55 -4.65
N GLU A 50 -2.07 -14.21 -3.60
CA GLU A 50 -2.65 -14.18 -2.26
C GLU A 50 -2.52 -12.79 -1.62
N GLU A 51 -1.34 -12.16 -1.74
CA GLU A 51 -1.11 -10.77 -1.29
C GLU A 51 -2.04 -9.80 -2.03
N ASN A 52 -2.18 -9.96 -3.34
CA ASN A 52 -3.05 -9.12 -4.14
C ASN A 52 -4.53 -9.30 -3.77
N LYS A 53 -4.99 -10.53 -3.57
CA LYS A 53 -6.36 -10.83 -3.13
C LYS A 53 -6.66 -10.20 -1.77
N ALA A 54 -5.71 -10.28 -0.84
CA ALA A 54 -5.82 -9.61 0.46
C ALA A 54 -5.98 -8.09 0.28
N PHE A 55 -5.10 -7.47 -0.52
CA PHE A 55 -5.14 -6.04 -0.80
C PHE A 55 -6.46 -5.60 -1.44
N ILE A 56 -6.93 -6.32 -2.47
CA ILE A 56 -8.18 -6.03 -3.18
C ILE A 56 -9.37 -6.15 -2.24
N SER A 57 -9.49 -7.26 -1.52
CA SER A 57 -10.59 -7.51 -0.57
C SER A 57 -10.67 -6.43 0.51
N TYR A 58 -9.52 -6.08 1.11
CA TYR A 58 -9.48 -5.09 2.18
C TYR A 58 -9.78 -3.69 1.66
N THR A 59 -9.20 -3.31 0.51
CA THR A 59 -9.46 -2.01 -0.12
C THR A 59 -10.94 -1.86 -0.44
N THR A 60 -11.58 -2.87 -1.03
CA THR A 60 -13.03 -2.86 -1.29
C THR A 60 -13.84 -2.69 -0.01
N SER A 61 -13.56 -3.48 1.04
CA SER A 61 -14.26 -3.38 2.34
C SER A 61 -14.08 -2.02 3.00
N PHE A 62 -12.90 -1.40 2.86
CA PHE A 62 -12.62 -0.07 3.40
C PHE A 62 -13.31 1.05 2.60
N MET A 63 -13.36 0.94 1.26
CA MET A 63 -14.11 1.87 0.40
C MET A 63 -15.60 1.88 0.75
N GLU A 64 -16.21 0.70 0.92
CA GLU A 64 -17.63 0.56 1.29
C GLU A 64 -17.97 1.23 2.65
N LYS A 65 -16.97 1.35 3.52
CA LYS A 65 -17.08 2.01 4.83
C LYS A 65 -16.74 3.50 4.79
N GLY A 66 -16.40 4.04 3.62
CA GLY A 66 -15.97 5.43 3.46
C GLY A 66 -14.64 5.75 4.14
N LEU A 67 -13.78 4.73 4.32
CA LEU A 67 -12.41 4.95 4.81
C LEU A 67 -11.52 5.49 3.67
N PRO A 68 -10.51 6.31 3.98
CA PRO A 68 -9.67 6.95 2.97
C PRO A 68 -8.67 5.94 2.39
N VAL A 69 -9.10 5.22 1.37
CA VAL A 69 -8.29 4.34 0.53
C VAL A 69 -8.45 4.76 -0.93
N PRO A 70 -7.46 4.52 -1.82
CA PRO A 70 -7.62 4.84 -3.23
C PRO A 70 -8.79 4.06 -3.84
N GLU A 71 -9.50 4.68 -4.77
CA GLU A 71 -10.50 3.97 -5.58
C GLU A 71 -9.86 2.79 -6.34
N LEU A 72 -10.52 1.64 -6.36
CA LEU A 72 -10.14 0.48 -7.16
C LEU A 72 -10.97 0.43 -8.44
N TYR A 73 -10.39 0.87 -9.56
CA TYR A 73 -11.11 1.01 -10.83
C TYR A 73 -11.43 -0.34 -11.49
N ILE A 74 -10.43 -1.21 -11.60
CA ILE A 74 -10.56 -2.50 -12.27
C ILE A 74 -9.43 -3.44 -11.84
N VAL A 75 -9.73 -4.74 -11.81
CA VAL A 75 -8.79 -5.84 -11.52
C VAL A 75 -8.90 -6.85 -12.66
N ASN A 76 -7.79 -7.48 -13.05
CA ASN A 76 -7.85 -8.60 -13.98
C ASN A 76 -8.35 -9.90 -13.32
N ASP A 77 -8.73 -10.88 -14.12
CA ASP A 77 -9.38 -12.11 -13.65
C ASP A 77 -8.53 -12.88 -12.62
N ASP A 78 -7.20 -12.89 -12.79
CA ASP A 78 -6.28 -13.61 -11.93
C ASP A 78 -5.81 -12.80 -10.70
N SER A 79 -6.30 -11.57 -10.52
CA SER A 79 -5.89 -10.66 -9.44
C SER A 79 -4.37 -10.39 -9.39
N THR A 80 -3.72 -10.38 -10.55
CA THR A 80 -2.27 -10.11 -10.69
C THR A 80 -1.97 -8.69 -11.15
N ALA A 81 -2.98 -8.00 -11.69
CA ALA A 81 -2.89 -6.61 -12.10
C ALA A 81 -4.19 -5.85 -11.81
N TYR A 82 -4.06 -4.60 -11.41
CA TYR A 82 -5.20 -3.74 -11.08
C TYR A 82 -4.88 -2.25 -11.25
N LEU A 83 -5.91 -1.42 -11.43
CA LEU A 83 -5.82 0.03 -11.54
C LEU A 83 -6.44 0.71 -10.32
N LEU A 84 -5.75 1.74 -9.83
CA LEU A 84 -6.09 2.52 -8.65
C LEU A 84 -6.14 4.01 -8.96
N GLU A 85 -6.89 4.75 -8.17
CA GLU A 85 -6.79 6.20 -8.09
C GLU A 85 -5.35 6.67 -7.84
N ASP A 86 -4.96 7.73 -8.54
CA ASP A 86 -3.67 8.39 -8.32
C ASP A 86 -3.80 9.53 -7.32
N LEU A 87 -3.40 9.26 -6.07
CA LEU A 87 -3.41 10.23 -4.96
C LEU A 87 -2.27 11.26 -5.05
N GLY A 88 -1.50 11.27 -6.14
CA GLY A 88 -0.45 12.23 -6.41
C GLY A 88 0.94 11.76 -5.96
N VAL A 89 1.79 12.71 -5.57
CA VAL A 89 3.24 12.47 -5.35
C VAL A 89 3.75 12.93 -4.00
N SER A 90 2.90 13.48 -3.15
CA SER A 90 3.30 14.00 -1.84
C SER A 90 2.83 13.08 -0.75
N SER A 91 3.77 12.57 0.05
CA SER A 91 3.46 11.86 1.27
C SER A 91 3.51 12.79 2.48
N LEU A 92 2.81 12.43 3.56
CA LEU A 92 2.92 13.13 4.83
C LEU A 92 4.35 13.11 5.40
N ALA A 93 5.13 12.06 5.10
CA ALA A 93 6.53 11.98 5.45
C ALA A 93 7.37 13.04 4.71
N ASP A 94 7.14 13.23 3.40
CA ASP A 94 7.82 14.27 2.62
C ASP A 94 7.54 15.67 3.16
N MET A 95 6.30 15.91 3.61
CA MET A 95 5.91 17.16 4.24
C MET A 95 6.62 17.35 5.58
N LEU A 96 6.65 16.30 6.42
CA LEU A 96 7.32 16.33 7.71
C LEU A 96 8.82 16.62 7.61
N PHE A 97 9.52 16.04 6.62
CA PHE A 97 10.95 16.30 6.40
C PHE A 97 11.25 17.71 5.88
N LYS A 98 10.28 18.38 5.27
CA LYS A 98 10.41 19.77 4.80
C LYS A 98 10.03 20.79 5.89
N GLU A 99 9.27 20.36 6.89
CA GLU A 99 8.88 21.18 8.02
C GLU A 99 10.10 21.52 8.86
N LYS A 100 10.38 22.82 9.04
CA LYS A 100 11.59 23.29 9.74
C LYS A 100 11.38 23.48 11.23
N GLU A 101 10.18 23.84 11.62
CA GLU A 101 9.82 24.13 13.01
C GLU A 101 8.46 23.50 13.30
N TYR A 102 8.29 23.02 14.53
CA TYR A 102 7.03 22.46 14.97
C TYR A 102 6.00 23.57 15.18
N ASP A 103 4.85 23.48 14.49
CA ASP A 103 3.70 24.37 14.67
C ASP A 103 2.39 23.57 14.79
N GLU A 104 1.73 23.65 15.94
CA GLU A 104 0.43 23.01 16.20
C GLU A 104 -0.73 23.58 15.36
N LYS A 105 -0.54 24.76 14.76
CA LYS A 105 -1.48 25.37 13.82
C LYS A 105 -1.06 25.15 12.37
N GLY A 106 0.13 24.60 12.15
CA GLY A 106 0.68 24.30 10.85
C GLY A 106 -0.09 23.18 10.14
N GLU A 107 0.00 23.18 8.81
CA GLU A 107 -0.70 22.25 7.93
C GLU A 107 -0.28 20.79 8.21
N VAL A 108 1.02 20.53 8.34
CA VAL A 108 1.58 19.19 8.62
C VAL A 108 1.01 18.62 9.91
N TYR A 109 0.88 19.43 10.96
CA TYR A 109 0.28 19.01 12.21
C TYR A 109 -1.22 18.69 12.08
N GLN A 110 -1.96 19.43 11.24
CA GLN A 110 -3.35 19.07 10.96
C GLN A 110 -3.46 17.73 10.24
N TYR A 111 -2.61 17.47 9.24
CA TYR A 111 -2.59 16.17 8.55
C TYR A 111 -2.21 15.02 9.48
N LEU A 112 -1.25 15.22 10.41
CA LEU A 112 -0.93 14.22 11.44
C LEU A 112 -2.16 13.90 12.30
N LYS A 113 -2.92 14.92 12.74
CA LYS A 113 -4.17 14.70 13.48
C LYS A 113 -5.24 13.99 12.64
N MET A 114 -5.35 14.31 11.35
CA MET A 114 -6.25 13.60 10.44
C MET A 114 -5.86 12.13 10.31
N ALA A 115 -4.58 11.84 10.04
CA ALA A 115 -4.07 10.49 9.94
C ALA A 115 -4.32 9.67 11.22
N LEU A 116 -4.12 10.25 12.41
CA LEU A 116 -4.43 9.59 13.68
C LEU A 116 -5.93 9.29 13.84
N ARG A 117 -6.81 10.21 13.43
CA ARG A 117 -8.26 9.99 13.46
C ARG A 117 -8.67 8.89 12.49
N ASP A 118 -8.12 8.89 11.28
CA ASP A 118 -8.44 7.88 10.28
C ASP A 118 -7.90 6.51 10.69
N LEU A 119 -6.69 6.44 11.26
CA LEU A 119 -6.15 5.21 11.85
C LEU A 119 -7.08 4.62 12.92
N ALA A 120 -7.64 5.46 13.80
CA ALA A 120 -8.63 5.00 14.76
C ALA A 120 -9.89 4.44 14.09
N LYS A 121 -10.38 5.07 13.02
CA LYS A 121 -11.52 4.55 12.24
C LYS A 121 -11.20 3.23 11.54
N PHE A 122 -10.00 3.04 11.00
CA PHE A 122 -9.59 1.76 10.43
C PHE A 122 -9.66 0.64 11.47
N GLN A 123 -9.31 0.94 12.73
CA GLN A 123 -9.33 -0.04 13.82
C GLN A 123 -10.73 -0.31 14.38
N THR A 124 -11.63 0.69 14.39
CA THR A 124 -12.95 0.56 15.02
C THR A 124 -14.10 0.33 14.04
N ILE A 125 -14.02 0.88 12.83
CA ILE A 125 -15.05 0.73 11.78
C ILE A 125 -14.55 -0.24 10.71
N GLY A 126 -13.26 -0.14 10.33
CA GLY A 126 -12.68 -0.95 9.27
C GLY A 126 -12.73 -2.47 9.51
N HIS A 127 -12.71 -2.90 10.77
CA HIS A 127 -12.76 -4.32 11.12
C HIS A 127 -14.14 -4.96 10.93
N GLU A 128 -15.21 -4.16 10.89
CA GLU A 128 -16.58 -4.67 10.84
C GLU A 128 -16.84 -5.41 9.51
N GLY A 129 -17.05 -6.72 9.57
CA GLY A 129 -17.28 -7.52 8.35
C GLY A 129 -16.05 -7.67 7.44
N LEU A 130 -14.85 -7.37 7.94
CA LEU A 130 -13.61 -7.67 7.22
C LEU A 130 -13.34 -9.18 7.24
N ASP A 131 -13.07 -9.76 6.07
CA ASP A 131 -12.74 -11.18 5.96
C ASP A 131 -11.24 -11.41 6.24
N TYR A 132 -10.90 -11.80 7.47
CA TYR A 132 -9.51 -12.08 7.84
C TYR A 132 -8.95 -13.36 7.20
N SER A 133 -9.79 -14.23 6.63
CA SER A 133 -9.33 -15.49 6.03
C SER A 133 -8.52 -15.28 4.75
N VAL A 134 -8.67 -14.11 4.10
CA VAL A 134 -7.89 -13.73 2.91
C VAL A 134 -6.59 -13.00 3.27
N ALA A 135 -6.30 -12.77 4.55
CA ALA A 135 -5.10 -12.05 4.95
C ALA A 135 -3.83 -12.82 4.54
N PHE A 136 -2.79 -12.07 4.22
CA PHE A 136 -1.50 -12.62 3.82
C PHE A 136 -0.37 -11.81 4.47
N PRO A 137 0.70 -12.44 4.99
CA PRO A 137 0.97 -13.89 5.01
C PRO A 137 0.28 -14.66 6.16
N THR A 138 -0.43 -13.97 7.06
CA THR A 138 -1.08 -14.56 8.23
C THR A 138 -2.43 -13.87 8.52
N ASP A 139 -3.41 -14.64 9.01
CA ASP A 139 -4.75 -14.19 9.42
C ASP A 139 -4.77 -13.42 10.74
N ARG A 140 -3.69 -13.53 11.52
CA ARG A 140 -3.56 -12.95 12.84
C ARG A 140 -2.14 -12.47 13.11
N PHE A 141 -2.04 -11.42 13.92
CA PHE A 141 -0.77 -10.95 14.44
C PHE A 141 -0.51 -11.58 15.81
N ASP A 142 0.10 -12.77 15.81
CA ASP A 142 0.42 -13.53 17.01
C ASP A 142 1.94 -13.60 17.28
N LYS A 143 2.35 -14.43 18.25
CA LYS A 143 3.77 -14.62 18.57
C LYS A 143 4.58 -15.05 17.34
N GLN A 144 4.02 -15.88 16.46
CA GLN A 144 4.72 -16.37 15.29
C GLN A 144 4.96 -15.24 14.27
N ALA A 145 3.94 -14.41 14.03
CA ALA A 145 4.07 -13.22 13.17
C ALA A 145 5.15 -12.26 13.69
N ILE A 146 5.17 -12.00 15.00
CA ILE A 146 6.20 -11.16 15.65
C ILE A 146 7.59 -11.76 15.44
N LEU A 147 7.75 -13.07 15.62
CA LEU A 147 9.04 -13.74 15.40
C LEU A 147 9.48 -13.69 13.95
N TRP A 148 8.56 -13.71 12.97
CA TRP A 148 8.91 -13.53 11.56
C TRP A 148 9.46 -12.13 11.29
N ASP A 149 8.84 -11.08 11.84
CA ASP A 149 9.33 -9.70 11.69
C ASP A 149 10.72 -9.50 12.35
N LEU A 150 10.93 -10.07 13.54
CA LEU A 150 12.23 -10.03 14.21
C LEU A 150 13.31 -10.78 13.41
N ASN A 151 12.96 -11.93 12.84
CA ASN A 151 13.85 -12.67 11.96
C ASN A 151 14.14 -11.90 10.67
N TYR A 152 13.14 -11.26 10.07
CA TYR A 152 13.33 -10.39 8.91
C TYR A 152 14.34 -9.28 9.22
N PHE A 153 14.22 -8.60 10.35
CA PHE A 153 15.20 -7.60 10.79
C PHE A 153 16.61 -8.19 10.95
N LYS A 154 16.73 -9.37 11.57
CA LYS A 154 18.00 -10.09 11.73
C LYS A 154 18.67 -10.37 10.37
N TYR A 155 17.93 -10.94 9.42
CA TYR A 155 18.46 -11.39 8.14
C TYR A 155 18.64 -10.28 7.10
N CYS A 156 17.79 -9.26 7.13
CA CYS A 156 17.80 -8.19 6.13
C CYS A 156 18.51 -6.91 6.60
N PHE A 157 18.77 -6.76 7.90
CA PHE A 157 19.48 -5.60 8.45
C PHE A 157 20.74 -5.97 9.23
N LEU A 158 20.64 -6.75 10.32
CA LEU A 158 21.79 -7.00 11.20
C LEU A 158 22.91 -7.77 10.50
N LYS A 159 22.57 -8.90 9.85
CA LYS A 159 23.57 -9.73 9.16
C LYS A 159 24.22 -8.98 7.97
N PRO A 160 23.48 -8.32 7.06
CA PRO A 160 24.08 -7.55 5.98
C PRO A 160 24.92 -6.34 6.45
N ALA A 161 24.57 -5.74 7.59
CA ALA A 161 25.33 -4.64 8.19
C ALA A 161 26.54 -5.10 9.02
N ASP A 162 26.78 -6.41 9.12
CA ASP A 162 27.84 -7.03 9.95
C ASP A 162 27.81 -6.55 11.41
N ILE A 163 26.61 -6.27 11.93
CA ILE A 163 26.42 -5.86 13.32
C ILE A 163 26.46 -7.13 14.19
N PRO A 164 27.35 -7.23 15.19
CA PRO A 164 27.40 -8.40 16.05
C PRO A 164 26.18 -8.46 16.98
N PHE A 165 25.54 -9.62 17.06
CA PHE A 165 24.45 -9.90 17.99
C PHE A 165 24.51 -11.37 18.46
N ARG A 166 23.78 -11.71 19.53
CA ARG A 166 23.64 -13.08 20.02
C ARG A 166 22.31 -13.66 19.51
N GLU A 167 22.38 -14.71 18.70
CA GLU A 167 21.20 -15.31 18.06
C GLU A 167 20.14 -15.73 19.10
N GLU A 168 20.57 -16.36 20.19
CA GLU A 168 19.72 -16.83 21.29
C GLU A 168 18.96 -15.75 22.08
N LEU A 169 19.35 -14.49 21.99
CA LEU A 169 18.64 -13.38 22.64
C LEU A 169 17.53 -12.80 21.75
N LEU A 170 17.44 -13.24 20.50
CA LEU A 170 16.48 -12.77 19.49
C LEU A 170 15.51 -13.88 19.06
N GLU A 171 15.44 -15.00 19.80
CA GLU A 171 14.60 -16.19 19.54
C GLU A 171 13.67 -16.53 20.71
#